data_AF-A0A7S3WJQ5-F1
#
_entry.id   AF-A0A7S3WJQ5-F1
#
_cell.length_a   1.000
_cell.length_b   1.000
_cell.length_c   1.000
_cell.angle_alpha   90.00
_cell.angle_beta   90.00
_cell.angle_gamma   90.00
#
_symmetry.space_group_name_H-M   'P 1'
#
loop_
_entity.id
_entity.type
_entity.pdbx_description
1 polymer ?
#
loop_
_entity_poly.entity_id
_entity_poly.type
_entity_poly.pdbx_seq_one_letter_code
_entity_poly.pdbx_strand_id
1 'polypeptide(L)'
;DGLFHLSEVECLGACVNAPMIQVNNEWFYEDLTYDSMTNLMQQWKDGKEPQTGPQNGRRNSEGPEGRTTLFDKQYHTTFTRDFGAEKKAYEEAKAAAAAEAAKK
;
A
#
# COMPACT_ATOMS: atom_id res chain seq x y z
N ASP A 1 31.24 2.77 -19.56
CA ASP A 1 31.70 2.95 -18.17
C ASP A 1 31.49 1.67 -17.33
N GLY A 2 30.58 0.79 -17.72
CA GLY A 2 30.35 -0.48 -17.02
C GLY A 2 29.56 -0.32 -15.72
N LEU A 3 28.91 0.84 -15.54
CA LEU A 3 28.24 1.21 -14.30
C LEU A 3 26.77 0.74 -14.24
N PHE A 4 26.07 0.74 -15.38
CA PHE A 4 24.63 0.46 -15.42
C PHE A 4 24.31 -0.72 -16.33
N HIS A 5 23.38 -1.56 -15.87
CA HIS A 5 22.72 -2.58 -16.65
C HIS A 5 21.21 -2.35 -16.59
N LEU A 6 20.55 -2.46 -17.74
CA LEU A 6 19.10 -2.26 -17.86
C LEU A 6 18.47 -3.58 -18.30
N SER A 7 17.45 -4.01 -17.58
CA SER A 7 16.60 -5.14 -17.94
C SER A 7 15.14 -4.76 -17.76
N GLU A 8 14.30 -5.21 -18.68
CA GLU A 8 12.85 -5.12 -18.54
C GLU A 8 12.36 -6.31 -17.73
N VAL A 9 11.39 -6.04 -16.86
CA VAL A 9 10.81 -7.02 -15.94
C VAL A 9 9.31 -6.82 -15.87
N GLU A 10 8.61 -7.81 -15.35
CA GLU A 10 7.18 -7.77 -15.11
C GLU A 10 6.82 -6.82 -13.95
N CYS A 11 5.57 -6.88 -13.50
CA CYS A 11 5.09 -6.11 -12.36
C CYS A 11 5.99 -6.26 -11.10
N LEU A 12 6.47 -5.12 -10.60
CA LEU A 12 7.30 -5.02 -9.40
C LEU A 12 6.50 -4.66 -8.13
N GLY A 13 5.17 -4.62 -8.20
CA GLY A 13 4.30 -4.39 -7.05
C GLY A 13 4.12 -2.93 -6.61
N ALA A 14 4.67 -1.96 -7.35
CA ALA A 14 4.57 -0.52 -7.06
C ALA A 14 3.56 0.21 -7.99
N CYS A 15 2.44 -0.43 -8.30
CA CYS A 15 1.52 0.00 -9.36
C CYS A 15 0.89 1.39 -9.13
N VAL A 16 0.59 1.74 -7.87
CA VAL A 16 -0.02 3.04 -7.52
C VAL A 16 0.96 4.20 -7.64
N ASN A 17 2.26 3.90 -7.67
CA ASN A 17 3.36 4.83 -7.85
C ASN A 17 4.03 4.64 -9.24
N ALA A 18 3.30 4.15 -10.24
CA ALA A 18 3.81 4.07 -11.60
C ALA A 18 4.04 5.48 -12.19
N PRO A 19 5.05 5.68 -13.06
CA PRO A 19 6.08 4.74 -13.54
C PRO A 19 7.21 4.53 -12.52
N MET A 20 7.88 3.37 -12.55
CA MET A 20 8.87 3.01 -11.53
C MET A 20 10.02 2.13 -12.07
N ILE A 21 11.11 2.05 -11.32
CA ILE A 21 12.22 1.11 -11.52
C ILE A 21 12.67 0.50 -10.19
N GLN A 22 13.40 -0.61 -10.28
CA GLN A 22 14.14 -1.19 -9.16
C GLN A 22 15.64 -1.20 -9.47
N VAL A 23 16.45 -0.88 -8.47
CA VAL A 23 17.91 -0.89 -8.57
C VAL A 23 18.49 -1.88 -7.57
N ASN A 24 19.41 -2.73 -8.03
CA ASN A 24 20.13 -3.73 -7.24
C ASN A 24 19.24 -4.71 -6.45
N ASN A 25 18.00 -4.96 -6.90
CA ASN A 25 16.99 -5.77 -6.21
C ASN A 25 16.64 -5.31 -4.79
N GLU A 26 16.95 -4.06 -4.46
CA GLU A 26 16.82 -3.55 -3.09
C GLU A 26 15.92 -2.32 -3.06
N TRP A 27 16.22 -1.32 -3.89
CA TRP A 27 15.60 -0.01 -3.79
C TRP A 27 14.66 0.28 -4.95
N PHE A 28 13.52 0.87 -4.62
CA PHE A 28 12.49 1.30 -5.56
C PHE A 28 12.58 2.81 -5.77
N TYR A 29 12.43 3.23 -7.02
CA TYR A 29 12.32 4.62 -7.42
C TYR A 29 11.06 4.76 -8.25
N GLU A 30 10.14 5.59 -7.79
CA GLU A 30 8.74 5.56 -8.21
C GLU A 30 8.26 6.96 -8.64
N ASP A 31 7.07 7.03 -9.24
CA ASP A 31 6.46 8.25 -9.79
C ASP A 31 7.40 8.99 -10.76
N LEU A 32 8.09 8.23 -11.62
CA LEU A 32 9.16 8.72 -12.48
C LEU A 32 8.66 9.48 -13.71
N THR A 33 9.36 10.57 -14.02
CA THR A 33 9.32 11.27 -15.31
C THR A 33 10.66 11.10 -16.02
N TYR A 34 10.74 11.52 -17.28
CA TYR A 34 11.99 11.54 -18.02
C TYR A 34 13.09 12.35 -17.29
N ASP A 35 12.71 13.52 -16.77
CA ASP A 35 13.63 14.43 -16.08
C ASP A 35 14.09 13.86 -14.74
N SER A 36 13.17 13.29 -13.94
CA SER A 36 13.52 12.69 -12.66
C SER A 36 14.44 11.49 -12.85
N MET A 37 14.16 10.64 -13.84
CA MET A 37 15.02 9.50 -14.17
C MET A 37 16.42 9.94 -14.61
N THR A 38 16.50 10.98 -15.45
CA THR A 38 17.79 11.54 -15.89
C THR A 38 18.59 12.08 -14.71
N ASN A 39 17.93 12.75 -13.76
CA ASN A 39 18.56 13.24 -12.55
C ASN A 39 19.06 12.10 -11.64
N LEU A 40 18.31 11.00 -11.51
CA LEU A 40 18.77 9.81 -10.77
C LEU A 40 20.06 9.24 -11.38
N MET A 41 20.09 9.08 -12.70
CA MET A 41 21.28 8.59 -13.42
C MET A 41 22.51 9.47 -13.21
N GLN A 42 22.33 10.79 -13.20
CA GLN A 42 23.44 11.72 -12.95
C GLN A 42 23.95 11.62 -11.52
N GLN A 43 23.05 11.52 -10.53
CA GLN A 43 23.45 11.38 -9.13
C GLN A 43 24.29 10.12 -8.89
N TRP A 44 23.90 8.97 -9.46
CA TRP A 44 24.70 7.75 -9.36
C TRP A 44 26.06 7.88 -10.05
N LYS A 45 26.13 8.54 -11.22
CA LYS A 45 27.41 8.82 -11.89
C LYS A 45 28.33 9.71 -11.07
N ASP A 46 27.76 10.63 -10.31
CA ASP A 46 28.48 11.51 -9.39
C ASP A 46 28.86 10.80 -8.06
N GLY A 47 28.51 9.52 -7.90
CA GLY A 47 28.77 8.73 -6.68
C GLY A 47 27.86 9.10 -5.51
N LYS A 48 26.71 9.71 -5.77
CA LYS A 48 25.68 10.02 -4.75
C LYS A 48 24.62 8.93 -4.74
N GLU A 49 24.05 8.72 -3.56
CA GLU A 49 22.86 7.86 -3.41
C GLU A 49 21.59 8.73 -3.44
N PRO A 50 20.73 8.58 -4.46
CA PRO A 50 19.49 9.33 -4.56
C PRO A 50 18.47 8.88 -3.51
N GLN A 51 17.47 9.71 -3.27
CA GLN A 51 16.36 9.38 -2.38
C GLN A 51 15.50 8.25 -2.97
N THR A 52 15.23 7.22 -2.17
CA THR A 52 14.38 6.10 -2.52
C THR A 52 12.88 6.45 -2.39
N GLY A 53 12.04 5.75 -3.14
CA GLY A 53 10.58 5.93 -3.19
C GLY A 53 10.12 6.93 -4.26
N PRO A 54 8.95 7.58 -4.07
CA PRO A 54 8.37 8.52 -5.01
C PRO A 54 9.25 9.76 -5.27
N GLN A 55 9.49 10.06 -6.54
CA GLN A 55 10.29 11.22 -6.95
C GLN A 55 9.47 12.53 -7.09
N ASN A 56 8.16 12.46 -6.91
CA ASN A 56 7.23 13.60 -7.03
C ASN A 56 6.90 14.29 -5.70
N GLY A 57 7.54 13.88 -4.59
CA GLY A 57 7.33 14.45 -3.26
C GLY A 57 6.18 13.83 -2.45
N ARG A 58 5.45 12.86 -2.99
CA ARG A 58 4.50 12.06 -2.21
C ARG A 58 5.24 11.21 -1.18
N ARG A 59 4.58 10.92 -0.07
CA ARG A 59 5.10 9.94 0.89
C ARG A 59 4.47 8.59 0.61
N ASN A 60 5.31 7.60 0.32
CA ASN A 60 4.88 6.23 0.03
C ASN A 60 3.78 6.24 -1.05
N SER A 61 2.62 5.66 -0.74
CA SER A 61 1.47 5.59 -1.65
C SER A 61 0.35 6.57 -1.29
N GLU A 62 0.68 7.75 -0.74
CA GLU A 62 -0.30 8.85 -0.61
C GLU A 62 -0.88 9.21 -1.99
N GLY A 63 -2.16 9.62 -2.02
CA GLY A 63 -2.82 9.99 -3.28
C GLY A 63 -2.26 11.29 -3.89
N PRO A 64 -2.67 11.63 -5.13
CA PRO A 64 -2.31 12.90 -5.78
C PRO A 64 -2.73 14.14 -4.99
N GLU A 65 -3.85 14.04 -4.27
CA GLU A 65 -4.38 15.09 -3.39
C GLU A 65 -3.80 15.01 -1.96
N GLY A 66 -2.75 14.20 -1.78
CA GLY A 66 -2.18 13.89 -0.49
C GLY A 66 -3.02 12.89 0.31
N ARG A 67 -2.90 12.98 1.64
CA ARG A 67 -3.57 12.06 2.56
C ARG A 67 -5.05 12.44 2.73
N THR A 68 -5.95 11.64 2.15
CA THR A 68 -7.41 11.80 2.26
C THR A 68 -8.05 10.86 3.28
N THR A 69 -7.31 9.90 3.82
CA THR A 69 -7.75 8.93 4.83
C THR A 69 -6.65 8.70 5.88
N LEU A 70 -6.91 7.91 6.93
CA LEU A 70 -5.92 7.60 7.99
C LEU A 70 -5.37 8.87 8.67
N PHE A 71 -6.26 9.83 8.97
CA PHE A 71 -5.91 11.05 9.70
C PHE A 71 -5.57 10.76 11.15
N ASP A 72 -6.35 9.88 11.76
CA ASP A 72 -6.23 9.51 13.15
C ASP A 72 -5.21 8.38 13.34
N LYS A 73 -4.40 8.52 14.38
CA LYS A 73 -3.50 7.46 14.86
C LYS A 73 -4.28 6.46 15.72
N GLN A 74 -5.30 5.81 15.16
CA GLN A 74 -6.01 4.75 15.88
C GLN A 74 -5.18 3.46 15.88
N TYR A 75 -4.15 3.42 16.71
CA TYR A 75 -3.45 2.18 17.10
C TYR A 75 -4.27 1.39 18.15
N HIS A 76 -5.56 1.68 18.30
CA HIS A 76 -6.32 1.32 19.48
C HIS A 76 -7.09 0.04 19.25
N THR A 77 -6.58 -1.00 19.89
CA THR A 77 -7.23 -2.28 20.16
C THR A 77 -7.49 -3.12 18.92
N THR A 78 -7.04 -4.37 18.96
CA THR A 78 -7.62 -5.41 18.13
C THR A 78 -9.13 -5.27 18.20
N PHE A 79 -9.78 -4.94 17.07
CA PHE A 79 -11.22 -5.11 16.93
C PHE A 79 -11.50 -6.61 16.92
N THR A 80 -11.38 -7.26 18.07
CA THR A 80 -11.81 -8.65 18.22
C THR A 80 -13.32 -8.63 18.22
N ARG A 81 -13.93 -9.06 17.12
CA ARG A 81 -15.34 -9.44 17.14
C ARG A 81 -15.47 -10.59 18.13
N ASP A 82 -16.26 -10.40 19.18
CA ASP A 82 -16.61 -11.49 20.09
C ASP A 82 -17.58 -12.43 19.37
N PHE A 83 -17.01 -13.39 18.65
CA PHE A 83 -17.79 -14.40 17.93
C PHE A 83 -18.64 -15.27 18.86
N GLY A 84 -18.31 -15.35 20.16
CA GLY A 84 -19.11 -16.06 21.15
C GLY A 84 -20.42 -15.32 21.45
N ALA A 85 -20.33 -14.02 21.72
CA ALA A 85 -21.49 -13.16 21.92
C ALA A 85 -22.39 -13.09 20.68
N GLU A 86 -21.79 -12.92 19.49
CA GLU A 86 -22.51 -12.88 18.21
C GLU A 86 -23.24 -14.19 17.91
N LYS A 87 -22.59 -15.33 18.16
CA LYS A 87 -23.21 -16.66 17.97
C LYS A 87 -24.40 -16.86 18.90
N LYS A 88 -24.27 -16.46 20.17
CA LYS A 88 -25.37 -16.54 21.13
C LYS A 88 -26.57 -15.71 20.69
N ALA A 89 -26.35 -14.47 20.29
CA ALA A 89 -27.40 -13.60 19.77
C ALA A 89 -28.10 -14.19 18.54
N TYR A 90 -27.33 -14.80 17.62
CA TYR A 90 -27.88 -15.50 16.46
C TYR A 90 -28.75 -16.70 16.85
N GLU A 91 -28.29 -17.55 17.77
CA GLU A 91 -29.03 -18.74 18.21
C GLU A 91 -30.34 -18.35 18.92
N GLU A 92 -30.30 -17.33 19.78
CA GLU A 92 -31.48 -16.79 20.47
C GLU A 92 -32.49 -16.19 19.48
N ALA A 93 -32.03 -15.38 18.52
CA ALA A 93 -32.88 -14.83 17.47
C ALA A 93 -33.49 -15.92 16.58
N LYS A 94 -32.71 -16.94 16.23
CA LYS A 94 -33.18 -18.09 15.46
C LYS A 94 -34.24 -18.89 16.22
N ALA A 95 -34.02 -19.13 17.52
CA ALA A 95 -34.98 -19.82 18.37
C ALA A 95 -36.28 -19.01 18.54
N ALA A 96 -36.18 -17.70 18.74
CA ALA A 96 -37.32 -16.79 18.81
C ALA A 96 -38.13 -16.80 17.50
N ALA A 97 -37.47 -16.71 16.34
CA ALA A 97 -38.11 -16.78 15.04
C ALA A 97 -38.79 -18.13 14.79
N ALA A 98 -38.17 -19.24 15.20
CA ALA A 98 -38.77 -20.57 15.10
C ALA A 98 -40.00 -20.72 16.02
N ALA A 99 -39.93 -20.18 17.25
CA ALA A 99 -41.04 -20.20 18.19
C ALA A 99 -42.21 -19.31 17.74
N GLU A 100 -41.93 -18.19 17.07
CA GLU A 100 -42.96 -17.34 16.46
C GLU A 100 -43.60 -18.03 15.25
N ALA A 101 -42.80 -18.65 14.37
CA ALA A 101 -43.31 -19.40 13.22
C ALA A 101 -44.20 -20.59 13.63
N ALA A 102 -43.90 -21.25 14.76
CA ALA A 102 -44.70 -22.36 15.28
C ALA A 102 -46.01 -21.94 15.95
N LYS A 103 -46.21 -20.64 16.22
CA LYS A 103 -47.48 -20.07 16.73
C LYS A 103 -48.46 -19.71 15.61
N LYS A 104 -48.03 -19.76 14.35
CA LYS A 104 -48.83 -19.51 13.17
C LYS A 104 -49.30 -20.82 12.55
#